data_AF-A0A5C4IYK0-F1
#
_entry.id   AF-A0A5C4IYK0-F1
#
_cell.length_a   1.000
_cell.length_b   1.000
_cell.length_c   1.000
_cell.angle_alpha   90.00
_cell.angle_beta   90.00
_cell.angle_gamma   90.00
#
_symmetry.space_group_name_H-M   'P 1'
#
loop_
_entity.id
_entity.type
_entity.pdbx_description
1 polymer ?
#
loop_
_entity_poly.entity_id
_entity_poly.type
_entity_poly.pdbx_seq_one_letter_code
_entity_poly.pdbx_strand_id
1 'polypeptide(L)' 'EEVYRRQTRGGAVLGTPLSEPQLRRLLETTYRELARRTRDRDECRRLVDSANAVRPRTLL' A
#
# COMPACT_ATOMS: atom_id res chain seq x y z
N GLU A 1 -5.25 -6.50 -31.25
CA GLU A 1 -4.46 -5.87 -30.16
C GLU A 1 -4.89 -6.45 -28.82
N GLU A 2 -4.21 -7.52 -28.38
CA GLU A 2 -4.36 -8.14 -27.06
C GLU A 2 -3.56 -7.35 -26.03
N VAL A 3 -4.14 -6.29 -25.48
CA VAL A 3 -3.43 -5.38 -24.55
C VAL A 3 -3.64 -5.87 -23.11
N TYR A 4 -2.61 -6.55 -22.58
CA TYR A 4 -2.29 -6.77 -21.16
C TYR A 4 -3.25 -7.61 -20.29
N ARG A 5 -3.52 -8.87 -20.66
CA ARG A 5 -3.83 -9.88 -19.63
C ARG A 5 -2.55 -10.54 -19.13
N ARG A 6 -1.78 -9.84 -18.29
CA ARG A 6 -0.69 -10.49 -17.54
C ARG A 6 -1.33 -11.36 -16.47
N GLN A 7 -1.52 -12.65 -16.77
CA GLN A 7 -1.86 -13.64 -15.76
C GLN A 7 -0.74 -13.63 -14.71
N THR A 8 -1.03 -13.16 -13.50
CA THR A 8 -0.11 -13.26 -12.38
C THR A 8 -0.04 -14.74 -11.99
N ARG A 9 1.08 -15.40 -12.32
CA ARG A 9 1.44 -16.62 -11.59
C ARG A 9 1.47 -16.22 -10.12
N GLY A 10 0.68 -16.90 -9.27
CA GLY A 10 0.50 -16.54 -7.87
C GLY A 10 1.87 -16.31 -7.20
N GLY A 11 2.09 -15.09 -6.72
CA GLY A 11 3.31 -14.67 -6.06
C GLY A 11 2.99 -14.01 -4.73
N ALA A 12 4.01 -13.79 -3.91
CA ALA A 12 3.88 -13.04 -2.66
C ALA A 12 4.98 -11.98 -2.59
N VAL A 13 4.65 -10.84 -1.99
CA VAL A 13 5.57 -9.76 -1.65
C VAL A 13 5.56 -9.62 -0.14
N LEU A 14 6.71 -9.82 0.51
CA LEU A 14 6.84 -9.76 1.97
C LEU A 14 5.81 -10.67 2.68
N GLY A 15 5.57 -11.86 2.13
CA GLY A 15 4.58 -12.81 2.66
C GLY A 15 3.11 -12.46 2.39
N THR A 16 2.82 -11.32 1.75
CA THR A 16 1.46 -10.93 1.34
C THR A 16 1.21 -11.35 -0.10
N PRO A 17 0.07 -11.98 -0.44
CA PRO A 17 -0.18 -12.38 -1.82
C PRO A 17 -0.15 -11.16 -2.75
N LEU A 18 0.38 -11.36 -3.95
CA LEU A 18 0.53 -10.36 -5.00
C LEU A 18 -0.83 -10.03 -5.63
N SER A 19 -1.71 -9.41 -4.83
CA SER A 19 -2.97 -8.83 -5.28
C SER A 19 -3.06 -7.40 -4.80
N GLU A 20 -3.56 -6.53 -5.67
CA GLU A 20 -3.65 -5.09 -5.39
C GLU A 20 -4.37 -4.78 -4.06
N PRO A 21 -5.52 -5.39 -3.72
CA PRO A 21 -6.20 -5.09 -2.45
C PRO A 21 -5.34 -5.43 -1.22
N GLN A 22 -4.58 -6.53 -1.28
CA GLN A 22 -3.77 -6.97 -0.16
C GLN A 22 -2.51 -6.11 -0.02
N LEU A 23 -1.85 -5.79 -1.14
CA LEU A 23 -0.68 -4.92 -1.15
C LEU A 23 -1.01 -3.49 -0.72
N ARG A 24 -2.16 -2.94 -1.15
CA ARG A 24 -2.62 -1.62 -0.70
C ARG A 24 -2.83 -1.56 0.81
N ARG A 25 -3.43 -2.61 1.39
CA ARG A 25 -3.59 -2.73 2.85
C ARG A 25 -2.25 -2.84 3.57
N LEU A 26 -1.32 -3.66 3.06
CA LEU A 26 0.02 -3.78 3.62
C LEU A 26 0.74 -2.43 3.61
N LEU A 27 0.75 -1.74 2.48
CA LEU A 27 1.36 -0.41 2.34
C LEU A 27 0.76 0.61 3.29
N GLU A 28 -0.58 0.67 3.40
CA GLU A 28 -1.25 1.58 4.34
C GLU A 28 -0.76 1.34 5.78
N THR A 29 -0.77 0.09 6.23
CA THR A 29 -0.32 -0.29 7.58
C THR A 29 1.13 0.08 7.79
N THR A 30 2.01 -0.23 6.83
CA THR A 30 3.45 0.08 6.90
C THR A 30 3.69 1.59 7.00
N TYR A 31 3.06 2.41 6.16
CA TYR A 31 3.22 3.85 6.23
C TYR A 31 2.73 4.43 7.56
N ARG A 32 1.60 3.94 8.09
CA ARG A 32 1.09 4.36 9.41
C ARG A 32 2.03 3.93 10.54
N GLU A 33 2.64 2.75 10.47
CA GLU A 33 3.64 2.30 11.44
C GLU A 33 4.90 3.15 11.43
N LEU A 34 5.40 3.51 10.25
CA LEU A 34 6.54 4.42 10.10
C LEU A 34 6.19 5.80 10.66
N ALA A 35 5.01 6.34 10.35
CA ALA A 35 4.56 7.64 10.84
C ALA A 35 4.46 7.68 12.38
N ARG A 36 4.05 6.58 13.02
CA ARG A 36 4.02 6.48 14.49
C ARG A 36 5.40 6.46 15.14
N ARG A 37 6.45 6.04 14.41
CA ARG A 37 7.80 5.86 14.95
C ARG A 37 8.74 7.02 14.64
N THR A 38 8.49 7.80 13.60
CA THR A 38 9.32 8.96 13.28
C THR A 38 9.19 10.07 14.33
N ARG A 39 10.27 10.83 14.53
CA ARG A 39 10.32 12.03 15.37
C ARG A 39 10.29 13.32 14.54
N ASP A 40 10.43 13.22 13.22
CA ASP A 40 10.33 14.34 12.30
C ASP A 40 8.86 14.56 11.91
N ARG A 41 8.36 15.78 12.13
CA ARG A 41 6.99 16.16 11.80
C ARG A 41 6.71 16.20 10.30
N ASP A 42 7.69 16.61 9.49
CA ASP A 42 7.51 16.68 8.04
C ASP A 42 7.57 15.28 7.42
N GLU A 43 8.43 14.41 7.94
CA GLU A 43 8.41 12.99 7.59
C GLU A 43 7.09 12.32 8.00
N CYS A 44 6.60 12.59 9.21
CA CYS A 44 5.31 12.09 9.68
C CYS A 44 4.19 12.49 8.71
N ARG A 45 4.15 13.77 8.29
CA ARG A 45 3.17 14.25 7.31
C ARG A 45 3.27 13.48 5.98
N ARG A 46 4.47 13.34 5.41
CA ARG A 46 4.68 12.62 4.14
C ARG A 46 4.24 11.15 4.22
N LEU A 47 4.50 10.49 5.35
CA LEU A 47 4.09 9.10 5.57
C LEU A 47 2.56 8.97 5.70
N VAL A 48 1.91 9.91 6.40
CA VAL A 48 0.45 9.97 6.48
C VAL A 48 -0.17 10.20 5.10
N ASP A 49 0.38 11.12 4.31
CA ASP A 49 -0.09 11.38 2.94
C ASP A 49 0.04 10.14 2.06
N SER A 50 1.17 9.44 2.17
CA SER A 50 1.41 8.17 1.46
C SER A 50 0.41 7.09 1.87
N ALA A 51 0.10 6.96 3.17
CA ALA A 51 -0.92 6.05 3.67
C ALA A 51 -2.32 6.38 3.11
N ASN A 52 -2.68 7.65 3.07
CA ASN A 52 -3.97 8.11 2.56
C ASN A 52 -4.11 7.85 1.05
N ALA A 53 -3.03 7.98 0.27
CA ALA A 53 -3.04 7.71 -1.16
C ALA A 53 -3.28 6.23 -1.49
N VAL A 54 -2.78 5.31 -0.66
CA VAL A 54 -2.95 3.85 -0.84
C VAL A 54 -4.18 3.28 -0.13
N ARG A 55 -4.86 4.06 0.73
CA ARG A 55 -6.08 3.63 1.42
C ARG A 55 -7.08 3.04 0.41
N PRO A 56 -7.65 1.85 0.66
CA PRO A 56 -8.70 1.30 -0.19
C PRO A 56 -9.88 2.27 -0.25
N ARG A 57 -10.30 2.66 -1.45
CA ARG A 57 -11.46 3.53 -1.63
C ARG A 57 -12.71 2.67 -1.47
N THR A 58 -13.36 2.77 -0.32
CA THR A 58 -14.72 2.25 -0.14
C THR A 58 -15.68 3.37 -0.53
N LEU A 59 -16.44 3.19 -1.61
CA LEU A 59 -17.64 3.99 -1.83
C LEU A 59 -18.63 3.56 -0.73
N LEU A 60 -18.84 4.42 0.26
CA LEU A 60 -19.99 4.34 1.15
C LEU A 60 -21.12 5.16 0.54
#